data_AF-A0A7J4JY81-F1
#
_entry.id   AF-A0A7J4JY81-F1
#
_cell.length_a   1.000
_cell.length_b   1.000
_cell.length_c   1.000
_cell.angle_alpha   90.00
_cell.angle_beta   90.00
_cell.angle_gamma   90.00
#
_symmetry.space_group_name_H-M   'P 1'
#
loop_
_entity.id
_entity.type
_entity.pdbx_description
1 polymer ?
#
loop_
_entity_poly.entity_id
_entity_poly.type
_entity_poly.pdbx_seq_one_letter_code
_entity_poly.pdbx_strand_id
1 'polypeptide(L)'
;MARDVKEGKIDLDNLDERGFENYLYYKESPDLVIRTGNAQRLSGLMPWQTAYSEIYFSDKLWPEFGKKDYDAALDFYHATESRKGK
;
A
#
# COMPACT_ATOMS: atom_id res chain seq x y z
N MET A 1 19.41 4.98 -7.48
CA MET A 1 20.05 5.07 -6.14
C MET A 1 21.51 4.61 -6.13
N ALA A 2 21.83 3.31 -6.15
CA ALA A 2 23.24 2.87 -6.02
C ALA A 2 24.19 3.48 -7.08
N ARG A 3 23.68 3.65 -8.31
CA ARG A 3 24.40 4.36 -9.38
C ARG A 3 24.62 5.84 -9.05
N ASP A 4 23.58 6.52 -8.59
CA ASP A 4 23.61 7.94 -8.25
C ASP A 4 24.52 8.24 -7.05
N VAL A 5 24.60 7.32 -6.08
CA VAL A 5 25.60 7.36 -4.99
C VAL A 5 27.01 7.25 -5.57
N LYS A 6 27.26 6.27 -6.45
CA LYS A 6 28.57 6.09 -7.09
C LYS A 6 28.99 7.30 -7.93
N GLU A 7 28.03 7.99 -8.53
CA GLU A 7 28.23 9.20 -9.34
C GLU A 7 28.29 10.49 -8.50
N GLY A 8 28.19 10.40 -7.16
CA GLY A 8 28.23 11.56 -6.26
C GLY A 8 27.01 12.48 -6.33
N LYS A 9 25.89 12.01 -6.89
CA LYS A 9 24.63 12.75 -7.01
C LYS A 9 23.77 12.72 -5.74
N ILE A 10 24.02 11.75 -4.86
CA ILE A 10 23.35 11.63 -3.57
C ILE A 10 24.41 11.52 -2.48
N ASP A 11 24.20 12.26 -1.41
CA ASP A 11 24.88 12.05 -0.15
C ASP A 11 24.09 11.06 0.72
N LEU A 12 24.73 9.95 1.11
CA LEU A 12 24.10 8.91 1.93
C LEU A 12 23.83 9.39 3.36
N ASP A 13 24.61 10.34 3.88
CA ASP A 13 24.42 10.88 5.23
C ASP A 13 23.15 11.72 5.33
N ASN A 14 22.63 12.18 4.18
CA ASN A 14 21.42 12.99 4.07
C ASN A 14 20.23 12.23 3.45
N LEU A 15 20.34 10.91 3.20
CA LEU A 15 19.26 10.12 2.62
C LEU A 15 18.22 9.77 3.69
N ASP A 16 17.02 10.34 3.56
CA ASP A 16 15.84 10.00 4.38
C ASP A 16 14.81 9.14 3.61
N GLU A 17 13.71 8.78 4.27
CA GLU A 17 12.61 8.00 3.67
C GLU A 17 12.05 8.65 2.41
N ARG A 18 11.84 9.99 2.42
CA ARG A 18 11.34 10.75 1.26
C ARG A 18 12.35 10.75 0.11
N GLY A 19 13.64 10.84 0.44
CA GLY A 19 14.73 10.71 -0.51
C GLY A 19 14.72 9.34 -1.18
N PHE A 20 14.50 8.26 -0.41
CA PHE A 20 14.38 6.90 -0.93
C PHE A 20 13.12 6.72 -1.80
N GLU A 21 11.98 7.29 -1.42
CA GLU A 21 10.71 7.21 -2.17
C GLU A 21 10.85 7.71 -3.62
N ASN A 22 11.77 8.63 -3.90
CA ASN A 22 12.04 9.09 -5.25
C ASN A 22 12.61 8.01 -6.19
N TYR A 23 13.08 6.89 -5.63
CA TYR A 23 13.57 5.73 -6.38
C TYR A 23 12.53 4.62 -6.51
N LEU A 24 11.35 4.76 -5.91
CA LEU A 24 10.24 3.81 -6.09
C LEU A 24 9.51 4.08 -7.40
N TYR A 25 8.98 3.02 -8.01
CA TYR A 25 8.14 3.14 -9.21
C TYR A 25 6.84 3.91 -8.95
N TYR A 26 6.29 3.76 -7.75
CA TYR A 26 5.08 4.45 -7.31
C TYR A 26 5.41 5.23 -6.04
N LYS A 27 5.01 6.50 -6.02
CA LYS A 27 5.21 7.37 -4.85
C LYS A 27 3.97 7.44 -3.96
N GLU A 28 2.80 7.26 -4.55
CA GLU A 28 1.53 7.31 -3.83
C GLU A 28 1.30 6.02 -3.05
N SER A 29 0.80 6.19 -1.83
CA SER A 29 0.42 5.10 -0.94
C SER A 29 -1.09 4.94 -0.97
N PRO A 30 -1.64 3.73 -1.21
CA PRO A 30 -3.07 3.52 -1.16
C PRO A 30 -3.55 3.58 0.30
N ASP A 31 -4.71 4.16 0.55
CA ASP A 31 -5.30 4.11 1.88
C ASP A 31 -5.92 2.74 2.20
N LEU A 32 -6.47 2.08 1.17
CA LEU A 32 -7.13 0.78 1.26
C LEU A 32 -6.58 -0.18 0.21
N VAL A 33 -6.21 -1.38 0.64
CA VAL A 33 -5.88 -2.52 -0.22
C VAL A 33 -6.96 -3.58 -0.11
N ILE A 34 -7.56 -3.94 -1.24
CA ILE A 34 -8.55 -5.01 -1.34
C ILE A 34 -7.85 -6.24 -1.94
N ARG A 35 -7.85 -7.35 -1.21
CA ARG A 35 -7.31 -8.63 -1.67
C ARG A 35 -8.41 -9.68 -1.72
N THR A 36 -8.72 -10.13 -2.93
CA THR A 36 -9.69 -11.19 -3.19
C THR A 36 -9.03 -12.58 -3.18
N GLY A 37 -9.86 -13.60 -2.96
CA GLY A 37 -9.48 -15.00 -2.80
C GLY A 37 -9.00 -15.34 -1.40
N ASN A 38 -8.85 -16.65 -1.15
CA ASN A 38 -8.57 -17.23 0.18
C ASN A 38 -7.18 -16.92 0.77
N ALA A 39 -6.41 -15.99 0.19
CA ALA A 39 -5.06 -15.69 0.61
C ALA A 39 -5.02 -14.43 1.49
N GLN A 40 -4.86 -14.62 2.80
CA GLN A 40 -4.63 -13.55 3.77
C GLN A 40 -3.17 -13.08 3.77
N ARG A 41 -2.68 -12.65 2.61
CA ARG A 41 -1.32 -12.09 2.44
C ARG A 41 -1.25 -11.17 1.23
N LEU A 42 -0.39 -10.16 1.31
CA LEU A 42 -0.12 -9.24 0.20
C LEU A 42 0.80 -9.81 -0.88
N SER A 43 1.55 -10.88 -0.56
CA SER A 43 2.44 -11.56 -1.53
C SER A 43 3.45 -10.60 -2.20
N GLY A 44 3.97 -9.61 -1.46
CA GLY A 44 4.90 -8.62 -2.00
C GLY A 44 4.25 -7.47 -2.78
N LEU A 45 2.91 -7.33 -2.73
CA LEU A 45 2.22 -6.18 -3.31
C LEU A 45 2.64 -4.89 -2.60
N MET A 46 3.46 -4.09 -3.27
CA MET A 46 3.82 -2.71 -2.88
C MET A 46 4.18 -2.55 -1.39
N PRO A 47 5.20 -3.24 -0.88
CA PRO A 47 5.46 -3.33 0.56
C PRO A 47 5.78 -1.98 1.22
N TRP A 48 6.37 -1.03 0.48
CA TRP A 48 6.63 0.31 0.99
C TRP A 48 5.32 1.10 1.10
N GLN A 49 4.56 1.15 0.00
CA GLN A 49 3.35 1.96 -0.11
C GLN A 49 2.21 1.42 0.76
N THR A 50 2.21 0.11 1.06
CA THR A 50 1.15 -0.53 1.82
C THR A 50 1.43 -0.64 3.31
N ALA A 51 2.53 -0.05 3.79
CA ALA A 51 2.97 -0.15 5.19
C ALA A 51 1.92 0.36 6.20
N TYR A 52 1.11 1.34 5.80
CA TYR A 52 0.08 1.97 6.63
C TYR A 52 -1.33 1.86 6.05
N SER A 53 -1.51 1.11 4.96
CA SER A 53 -2.82 0.90 4.36
C SER A 53 -3.70 0.02 5.24
N GLU A 54 -4.99 0.27 5.20
CA GLU A 54 -5.97 -0.71 5.64
C GLU A 54 -6.05 -1.86 4.64
N ILE A 55 -6.17 -3.09 5.15
CA ILE A 55 -6.18 -4.29 4.31
C ILE A 55 -7.51 -5.01 4.49
N TYR A 56 -8.31 -5.04 3.42
CA TYR A 56 -9.56 -5.79 3.36
C TYR A 56 -9.36 -7.09 2.57
N PHE A 57 -9.52 -8.22 3.25
CA PHE A 57 -9.51 -9.54 2.62
C PHE A 57 -10.93 -10.00 2.31
N SER A 58 -11.15 -10.49 1.09
CA SER A 58 -12.41 -11.09 0.66
C SER A 58 -12.16 -12.52 0.19
N ASP A 59 -12.91 -13.47 0.73
CA ASP A 59 -12.82 -14.89 0.33
C ASP A 59 -13.36 -15.14 -1.09
N LYS A 60 -14.06 -14.17 -1.69
CA LYS A 60 -14.56 -14.26 -3.07
C LYS A 60 -13.41 -14.26 -4.06
N LEU A 61 -13.54 -15.05 -5.13
CA LEU A 61 -12.59 -14.97 -6.24
C LEU A 61 -12.80 -13.67 -7.01
N TRP A 62 -11.75 -13.17 -7.67
CA TRP A 62 -11.81 -11.92 -8.44
C TRP A 62 -12.98 -11.85 -9.45
N PRO A 63 -13.31 -12.90 -10.23
CA PRO A 63 -14.45 -12.86 -11.16
C PRO A 63 -15.81 -12.71 -10.48
N GLU A 64 -15.90 -13.02 -9.18
CA GLU A 64 -17.14 -12.98 -8.38
C GLU A 64 -17.24 -11.70 -7.54
N PHE A 65 -16.15 -10.94 -7.43
CA PHE A 65 -16.09 -9.71 -6.66
C PHE A 65 -16.79 -8.58 -7.43
N GLY A 66 -17.91 -8.10 -6.90
CA GLY A 66 -18.75 -7.11 -7.58
C GLY A 66 -18.88 -5.80 -6.81
N LYS A 67 -19.73 -4.91 -7.34
CA LYS A 67 -19.98 -3.58 -6.76
C LYS A 67 -20.36 -3.63 -5.27
N LYS A 68 -21.21 -4.57 -4.86
CA LYS A 68 -21.61 -4.71 -3.45
C LYS A 68 -20.44 -5.09 -2.53
N ASP A 69 -19.48 -5.85 -3.04
CA ASP A 69 -18.30 -6.25 -2.28
C ASP A 69 -17.29 -5.10 -2.17
N TYR A 70 -17.20 -4.29 -3.22
CA TYR A 70 -16.45 -3.03 -3.19
C TYR A 70 -17.05 -2.03 -2.19
N ASP A 71 -18.38 -1.84 -2.22
CA ASP A 71 -19.09 -0.97 -1.28
C ASP A 71 -18.84 -1.44 0.18
N ALA A 72 -18.87 -2.76 0.45
CA ALA A 72 -18.53 -3.31 1.76
C ALA A 72 -17.07 -3.08 2.19
N ALA A 73 -16.12 -3.12 1.25
CA ALA A 73 -14.72 -2.81 1.53
C ALA A 73 -14.52 -1.32 1.88
N LEU A 74 -15.29 -0.42 1.26
CA LEU A 74 -15.30 1.00 1.62
C LEU A 74 -15.91 1.25 3.00
N ASP A 75 -17.03 0.58 3.32
CA ASP A 75 -17.63 0.66 4.64
C ASP A 75 -16.65 0.20 5.74
N PHE A 76 -15.89 -0.87 5.48
CA PHE A 76 -14.80 -1.32 6.35
C PHE A 76 -13.73 -0.23 6.54
N TYR A 77 -13.26 0.38 5.46
CA TYR A 77 -12.26 1.44 5.50
C TYR A 77 -12.73 2.63 6.34
N HIS A 78 -13.94 3.14 6.07
CA HIS A 78 -14.52 4.25 6.83
C HIS A 78 -14.69 3.93 8.31
N ALA A 79 -15.08 2.69 8.65
CA ALA A 79 -15.19 2.25 10.03
C ALA A 79 -13.83 2.24 10.75
N THR A 80 -12.76 1.82 10.09
CA THR A 80 -11.41 1.80 10.68
C THR A 80 -10.83 3.21 10.84
N GLU A 81 -10.97 4.07 9.84
CA GLU A 81 -10.51 5.47 9.91
C GLU A 81 -11.17 6.22 11.07
N SER A 82 -12.47 5.99 11.31
CA SER A 82 -13.18 6.58 12.46
C SER A 82 -12.59 6.19 13.82
N ARG A 83 -11.91 5.04 13.92
CA ARG A 83 -11.25 4.57 15.15
C ARG A 83 -9.89 5.22 15.34
N LYS A 84 -9.13 5.47 14.27
CA LYS A 84 -7.83 6.16 14.34
C LYS A 84 -7.95 7.62 14.76
N GLY A 85 -9.10 8.24 14.48
CA GLY A 85 -9.41 9.61 14.93
C GLY A 85 -9.86 9.74 16.40
N LYS A 86 -9.91 8.63 17.16
CA LYS A 86 -10.17 8.60 18.61
C LYS A 86 -8.91 8.18 19.37
#